data_AF-A0A537BG64-F1
#
_entry.id   AF-A0A537BG64-F1
#
_cell.length_a   1.000
_cell.length_b   1.000
_cell.length_c   1.000
_cell.angle_alpha   90.00
_cell.angle_beta   90.00
_cell.angle_gamma   90.00
#
_symmetry.space_group_name_H-M   'P 1'
#
loop_
_entity.id
_entity.type
_entity.pdbx_description
1 polymer ?
#
loop_
_entity_poly.entity_id
_entity_poly.type
_entity_poly.pdbx_seq_one_letter_code
_entity_poly.pdbx_strand_id
1 'polypeptide(L)'
;LPHRCNQKFIEPVLRRHAELLPSVSVNYGWRMTAWRDAGDHVCANVEPVSGVGARTIRGAYLVGADGPRSLVRQGLGIRYTGETGVSRDFVGGRMYAVYARIPDFYRALPHAPAWMNVSFNRERRCFMPAVDGTSEFAFHTQLKNHEDEKSITETSAARMVQAAIGVPLEVEVLSRDTWTAGHSLVAEHFGKGRVFLGGDAAHLFTPTGGLGYNTAVEDAVNLGWKLAAVLKGQASPRLLESYEAERRPLALRNTAYAKRFADSLGLYPPAPEIEDDTPHGDAARRRAGEYLAAHGRAEFNIPGVTFGGRYDGSPAVVADGTEPPPETMNTYLPSACPGGRPPHLWLAEGRSLYDCFGFDWTLLRLASHGEELKRLTSIDLKIVDLKSEEARDVYGADAVLIRPDQIVAWRGNDARALEQILAKLMGHG
;
A
#
# COMPACT_ATOMS: atom_id res chain seq x y z
N LEU A 1 -5.81 11.34 -11.86
CA LEU A 1 -4.73 10.33 -11.82
C LEU A 1 -4.09 10.36 -10.43
N PRO A 2 -3.60 9.24 -9.89
CA PRO A 2 -2.94 9.22 -8.58
C PRO A 2 -1.73 10.16 -8.57
N HIS A 3 -1.51 10.84 -7.44
CA HIS A 3 -0.28 11.59 -7.24
C HIS A 3 0.89 10.62 -7.10
N ARG A 4 2.03 10.99 -7.69
CA ARG A 4 3.27 10.21 -7.68
C ARG A 4 4.28 10.98 -6.86
N CYS A 5 4.73 10.40 -5.76
CA CYS A 5 5.72 11.01 -4.89
C CYS A 5 6.65 9.92 -4.36
N ASN A 6 7.95 10.10 -4.57
CA ASN A 6 8.94 9.12 -4.14
C ASN A 6 9.05 9.11 -2.61
N GLN A 7 9.31 7.94 -2.03
CA GLN A 7 9.50 7.73 -0.59
C GLN A 7 10.55 8.68 0.02
N LYS A 8 11.60 9.03 -0.72
CA LYS A 8 12.61 10.04 -0.35
C LYS A 8 12.00 11.39 0.06
N PHE A 9 10.86 11.76 -0.51
CA PHE A 9 10.17 13.01 -0.19
C PHE A 9 9.04 12.83 0.84
N ILE A 10 8.31 11.70 0.78
CA ILE A 10 7.19 11.44 1.70
C ILE A 10 7.68 11.18 3.12
N GLU A 11 8.69 10.33 3.31
CA GLU A 11 9.12 9.92 4.65
C GLU A 11 9.64 11.05 5.52
N PRO A 12 10.44 12.02 5.01
CA PRO A 12 10.79 13.21 5.78
C PRO A 12 9.58 14.01 6.26
N VAL A 13 8.52 14.10 5.44
CA VAL A 13 7.27 14.78 5.84
C VAL A 13 6.57 13.99 6.93
N LEU A 14 6.37 12.67 6.75
CA LEU A 14 5.77 11.82 7.77
C LEU A 14 6.54 11.88 9.10
N ARG A 15 7.87 11.80 9.02
CA ARG A 15 8.76 11.92 10.18
C ARG A 15 8.56 13.27 10.88
N ARG A 16 8.59 14.38 10.15
CA ARG A 16 8.38 15.72 10.71
C ARG A 16 7.05 15.80 11.46
N HIS A 17 5.98 15.26 10.89
CA HIS A 17 4.67 15.26 11.54
C HIS A 17 4.64 14.35 12.78
N ALA A 18 5.28 13.18 12.73
CA ALA A 18 5.39 12.30 13.90
C ALA A 18 6.19 12.94 15.05
N GLU A 19 7.28 13.65 14.74
CA GLU A 19 8.10 14.36 15.74
C GLU A 19 7.39 15.56 16.37
N LEU A 20 6.35 16.11 15.72
CA LEU A 20 5.52 17.18 16.28
C LEU A 20 4.48 16.70 17.28
N LEU A 21 4.19 15.39 17.34
CA LEU A 21 3.20 14.83 18.26
C LEU A 21 3.83 14.63 19.66
N PRO A 22 3.33 15.30 20.72
CA PRO A 22 3.92 15.22 22.06
C PRO A 22 3.95 13.82 22.67
N SER A 23 3.07 12.92 22.20
CA SER A 23 2.95 11.53 22.66
C SER A 23 3.83 10.55 21.88
N VAL A 24 4.57 11.00 20.88
CA VAL A 24 5.39 10.15 20.00
C VAL A 24 6.87 10.45 20.22
N SER A 25 7.67 9.40 20.36
CA SER A 25 9.14 9.50 20.43
C SER A 25 9.77 8.77 19.25
N VAL A 26 10.40 9.51 18.34
CA VAL A 26 11.09 8.96 17.16
C VAL A 26 12.59 8.88 17.45
N ASN A 27 13.16 7.67 17.44
CA ASN A 27 14.52 7.41 17.88
C ASN A 27 15.36 6.74 16.78
N TYR A 28 15.86 7.52 15.82
CA TYR A 28 16.81 7.02 14.82
C TYR A 28 18.16 6.67 15.44
N GLY A 29 18.93 5.82 14.74
CA GLY A 29 20.24 5.38 15.23
C GLY A 29 20.13 4.36 16.37
N TRP A 30 18.96 3.74 16.57
CA TRP A 30 18.74 2.62 17.48
C TRP A 30 18.33 1.37 16.69
N ARG A 31 18.82 0.22 17.14
CA ARG A 31 18.51 -1.09 16.58
C ARG A 31 17.92 -1.96 17.68
N MET A 32 16.76 -2.56 17.41
CA MET A 32 16.24 -3.63 18.25
C MET A 32 17.01 -4.92 17.96
N THR A 33 17.55 -5.56 19.00
CA THR A 33 18.35 -6.79 18.90
C THR A 33 17.60 -8.02 19.34
N ALA A 34 16.64 -7.87 20.25
CA ALA A 34 15.78 -8.94 20.72
C ALA A 34 14.48 -8.35 21.28
N TRP A 35 13.45 -9.19 21.37
CA TRP A 35 12.22 -8.86 22.07
C TRP A 35 11.61 -10.12 22.69
N ARG A 36 10.71 -9.94 23.65
CA ARG A 36 9.96 -11.02 24.30
C ARG A 36 8.58 -10.54 24.72
N ASP A 37 7.55 -11.31 24.38
CA ASP A 37 6.21 -11.17 24.96
C ASP A 37 6.19 -11.79 26.36
N ALA A 38 5.88 -10.98 27.38
CA ALA A 38 5.78 -11.39 28.78
C ALA A 38 4.34 -11.73 29.20
N GLY A 39 3.38 -11.64 28.27
CA GLY A 39 1.96 -11.94 28.49
C GLY A 39 1.11 -10.72 28.81
N ASP A 40 1.58 -9.84 29.72
CA ASP A 40 0.93 -8.58 30.08
C ASP A 40 1.60 -7.34 29.42
N HIS A 41 2.85 -7.48 28.99
CA HIS A 41 3.62 -6.47 28.26
C HIS A 41 4.63 -7.13 27.31
N VAL A 42 5.26 -6.34 26.44
CA VAL A 42 6.37 -6.73 25.59
C VAL A 42 7.63 -5.99 26.03
N CYS A 43 8.75 -6.72 26.11
CA CYS A 43 10.08 -6.14 26.32
C CYS A 43 10.86 -6.15 25.01
N ALA A 44 11.44 -5.02 24.62
CA ALA A 44 12.35 -4.91 23.48
C ALA A 44 13.74 -4.45 23.96
N ASN A 45 14.77 -5.23 23.64
CA ASN A 45 16.15 -4.84 23.85
C ASN A 45 16.61 -4.03 22.64
N VAL A 46 17.11 -2.84 22.90
CA VAL A 46 17.58 -1.90 21.89
C VAL A 46 19.00 -1.45 22.21
N GLU A 47 19.79 -1.23 21.17
CA GLU A 47 21.12 -0.66 21.29
C GLU A 47 21.29 0.48 20.29
N PRO A 48 22.06 1.52 20.63
CA PRO A 48 22.39 2.54 19.65
C PRO A 48 23.38 1.96 18.64
N VAL A 49 23.31 2.42 17.40
CA VAL A 49 24.22 2.03 16.32
C VAL A 49 25.67 2.44 16.63
N SER A 50 25.87 3.42 17.52
CA SER A 50 27.19 3.79 18.08
C SER A 50 27.79 2.74 19.02
N GLY A 51 27.00 1.76 19.48
CA GLY A 51 27.45 0.59 20.23
C GLY A 51 27.45 0.70 21.76
N VAL A 52 27.26 1.89 22.35
CA VAL A 52 27.29 2.08 23.82
C VAL A 52 25.96 2.59 24.36
N GLY A 53 25.43 1.91 25.38
CA GLY A 53 24.21 2.33 26.08
C GLY A 53 22.95 1.57 25.68
N ALA A 54 23.06 0.23 25.55
CA ALA A 54 21.91 -0.65 25.34
C ALA A 54 20.85 -0.48 26.45
N ARG A 55 19.58 -0.64 26.09
CA ARG A 55 18.42 -0.43 26.96
C ARG A 55 17.35 -1.48 26.70
N THR A 56 16.45 -1.64 27.66
CA THR A 56 15.22 -2.41 27.48
C THR A 56 14.03 -1.47 27.56
N ILE A 57 13.20 -1.48 26.52
CA ILE A 57 11.93 -0.75 26.46
C ILE A 57 10.81 -1.71 26.81
N ARG A 58 9.90 -1.29 27.69
CA ARG A 58 8.66 -2.02 27.99
C ARG A 58 7.48 -1.29 27.36
N GLY A 59 6.63 -2.02 26.65
CA GLY A 59 5.41 -1.49 26.06
C GLY A 59 4.26 -2.48 26.17
N ALA A 60 3.02 -2.00 26.11
CA ALA A 60 1.84 -2.88 26.14
C ALA A 60 1.71 -3.75 24.88
N TYR A 61 2.25 -3.25 23.75
CA TYR A 61 2.23 -3.88 22.43
C TYR A 61 3.54 -3.62 21.69
N LEU A 62 3.86 -4.48 20.72
CA LEU A 62 4.96 -4.30 19.76
C LEU A 62 4.42 -4.44 18.33
N VAL A 63 4.77 -3.51 17.46
CA VAL A 63 4.45 -3.58 16.02
C VAL A 63 5.75 -3.72 15.23
N GLY A 64 5.92 -4.87 14.57
CA GLY A 64 6.99 -5.15 13.64
C GLY A 64 6.70 -4.54 12.27
N ALA A 65 7.25 -3.35 12.04
CA ALA A 65 7.32 -2.69 10.73
C ALA A 65 8.78 -2.61 10.25
N ASP A 66 9.54 -3.67 10.50
CA ASP A 66 10.99 -3.78 10.35
C ASP A 66 11.45 -4.45 9.03
N GLY A 67 10.56 -4.45 8.03
CA GLY A 67 10.89 -4.79 6.64
C GLY A 67 10.96 -6.30 6.33
N PRO A 68 11.47 -6.67 5.14
CA PRO A 68 11.42 -8.04 4.62
C PRO A 68 12.13 -9.07 5.51
N ARG A 69 13.17 -8.65 6.23
CA ARG A 69 13.98 -9.49 7.13
C ARG A 69 13.56 -9.36 8.60
N SER A 70 12.28 -9.05 8.84
CA SER A 70 11.71 -8.76 10.14
C SER A 70 12.16 -9.72 11.25
N LEU A 71 12.85 -9.16 12.25
CA LEU A 71 13.21 -9.83 13.51
C LEU A 71 11.94 -10.14 14.32
N VAL A 72 10.92 -9.28 14.21
CA VAL A 72 9.63 -9.49 14.89
C VAL A 72 8.91 -10.70 14.34
N ARG A 73 8.76 -10.80 13.01
CA ARG A 73 8.12 -11.95 12.37
C ARG A 73 8.86 -13.24 12.70
N GLN A 74 10.19 -13.24 12.57
CA GLN A 74 11.02 -14.41 12.86
C GLN A 74 10.90 -14.84 14.33
N GLY A 75 10.90 -13.90 15.27
CA GLY A 75 10.71 -14.20 16.70
C GLY A 75 9.33 -14.78 17.03
N LEU A 76 8.31 -14.48 16.22
CA LEU A 76 6.99 -15.11 16.32
C LEU A 76 6.93 -16.52 15.71
N GLY A 77 7.96 -16.93 14.98
CA GLY A 77 7.97 -18.18 14.21
C GLY A 77 7.02 -18.16 13.01
N ILE A 78 6.57 -16.98 12.57
CA ILE A 78 5.64 -16.84 11.45
C ILE A 78 6.41 -16.87 10.13
N ARG A 79 5.96 -17.72 9.20
CA ARG A 79 6.57 -17.81 7.88
C ARG A 79 5.82 -16.98 6.86
N TYR A 80 6.51 -16.65 5.77
CA TYR A 80 5.82 -16.23 4.56
C TYR A 80 5.28 -17.43 3.81
N THR A 81 4.13 -17.23 3.18
CA THR A 81 3.50 -18.16 2.24
C THR A 81 3.34 -17.46 0.89
N GLY A 82 3.29 -18.26 -0.18
CA GLY A 82 3.14 -17.77 -1.55
C GLY A 82 4.34 -18.13 -2.42
N GLU A 83 4.48 -17.41 -3.53
CA GLU A 83 5.49 -17.71 -4.54
C GLU A 83 6.71 -16.79 -4.40
N THR A 84 7.88 -17.36 -4.65
CA THR A 84 9.16 -16.66 -4.68
C THR A 84 10.04 -17.24 -5.78
N GLY A 85 10.96 -16.44 -6.32
CA GLY A 85 11.93 -16.91 -7.31
C GLY A 85 11.33 -17.25 -8.68
N VAL A 86 10.20 -16.62 -9.05
CA VAL A 86 9.62 -16.79 -10.39
C VAL A 86 10.60 -16.23 -11.42
N SER A 87 11.14 -17.12 -12.26
CA SER A 87 12.03 -16.75 -13.36
C SER A 87 11.20 -16.29 -14.56
N ARG A 88 11.47 -15.08 -15.04
CA ARG A 88 10.90 -14.51 -16.27
C ARG A 88 12.02 -13.84 -17.06
N ASP A 89 11.78 -13.52 -18.32
CA ASP A 89 12.76 -12.79 -19.14
C ASP A 89 12.95 -11.34 -18.63
N PHE A 90 11.93 -10.77 -17.98
CA PHE A 90 12.00 -9.47 -17.32
C PHE A 90 11.07 -9.43 -16.09
N VAL A 91 11.44 -8.69 -15.03
CA VAL A 91 10.69 -8.66 -13.75
C VAL A 91 10.50 -10.06 -13.13
N GLY A 92 11.51 -10.92 -13.25
CA GLY A 92 11.53 -12.24 -12.62
C GLY A 92 12.95 -12.67 -12.28
N GLY A 93 13.35 -12.50 -11.01
CA GLY A 93 14.70 -12.81 -10.55
C GLY A 93 15.52 -11.57 -10.17
N ARG A 94 16.84 -11.60 -10.45
CA ARG A 94 17.78 -10.56 -10.01
C ARG A 94 17.60 -9.28 -10.80
N MET A 95 17.20 -8.21 -10.12
CA MET A 95 17.06 -6.88 -10.68
C MET A 95 18.17 -5.97 -10.18
N TYR A 96 18.59 -5.05 -11.04
CA TYR A 96 19.56 -4.02 -10.75
C TYR A 96 18.88 -2.66 -10.82
N ALA A 97 19.00 -1.89 -9.74
CA ALA A 97 18.49 -0.54 -9.63
C ALA A 97 19.66 0.45 -9.70
N VAL A 98 19.50 1.50 -10.52
CA VAL A 98 20.43 2.62 -10.62
C VAL A 98 19.64 3.89 -10.42
N TYR A 99 19.95 4.63 -9.36
CA TYR A 99 19.47 6.00 -9.21
C TYR A 99 20.43 6.91 -9.94
N ALA A 100 19.95 7.57 -10.99
CA ALA A 100 20.78 8.34 -11.90
C ALA A 100 20.26 9.77 -12.09
N ARG A 101 21.18 10.69 -12.35
CA ARG A 101 20.87 12.04 -12.83
C ARG A 101 21.25 12.15 -14.31
N ILE A 102 20.29 12.56 -15.12
CA ILE A 102 20.36 12.67 -16.59
C ILE A 102 19.62 13.97 -17.00
N PRO A 103 20.22 15.16 -16.81
CA PRO A 103 19.53 16.44 -16.97
C PRO A 103 18.95 16.69 -18.37
N ASP A 104 19.56 16.11 -19.39
CA ASP A 104 19.16 16.32 -20.79
C ASP A 104 18.19 15.25 -21.32
N PHE A 105 17.74 14.29 -20.49
CA PHE A 105 16.92 13.16 -20.91
C PHE A 105 15.68 13.56 -21.71
N TYR A 106 14.82 14.42 -21.15
CA TYR A 106 13.59 14.84 -21.81
C TYR A 106 13.82 15.77 -23.02
N ARG A 107 14.99 16.42 -23.11
CA ARG A 107 15.34 17.25 -24.27
C ARG A 107 15.81 16.39 -25.44
N ALA A 108 16.48 15.28 -25.15
CA ALA A 108 17.07 14.41 -26.16
C ALA A 108 16.06 13.45 -26.82
N LEU A 109 14.93 13.18 -26.16
CA LEU A 109 13.92 12.25 -26.67
C LEU A 109 12.83 12.97 -27.48
N PRO A 110 12.36 12.38 -28.59
CA PRO A 110 11.31 12.96 -29.45
C PRO A 110 9.89 12.78 -28.88
N HIS A 111 9.76 12.46 -27.60
CA HIS A 111 8.50 12.08 -26.96
C HIS A 111 8.14 13.03 -25.82
N ALA A 112 6.85 13.17 -25.53
CA ALA A 112 6.38 13.95 -24.39
C ALA A 112 6.94 13.39 -23.08
N PRO A 113 7.28 14.23 -22.10
CA PRO A 113 7.73 13.78 -20.79
C PRO A 113 6.73 12.80 -20.16
N ALA A 114 7.23 11.65 -19.72
CA ALA A 114 6.47 10.62 -19.05
C ALA A 114 7.09 10.32 -17.68
N TRP A 115 6.24 10.12 -16.66
CA TRP A 115 6.73 9.70 -15.35
C TRP A 115 7.48 8.38 -15.41
N MET A 116 7.00 7.39 -16.16
CA MET A 116 7.66 6.10 -16.29
C MET A 116 7.99 5.85 -17.75
N ASN A 117 9.29 5.68 -18.02
CA ASN A 117 9.81 5.34 -19.34
C ASN A 117 10.14 3.84 -19.35
N VAL A 118 9.55 3.08 -20.27
CA VAL A 118 9.78 1.64 -20.40
C VAL A 118 10.51 1.40 -21.70
N SER A 119 11.75 0.94 -21.63
CA SER A 119 12.53 0.59 -22.81
C SER A 119 12.39 -0.89 -23.11
N PHE A 120 12.19 -1.19 -24.39
CA PHE A 120 11.95 -2.52 -24.88
C PHE A 120 12.74 -2.76 -26.17
N ASN A 121 13.96 -3.28 -26.02
CA ASN A 121 14.91 -3.51 -27.10
C ASN A 121 15.58 -4.90 -26.95
N ARG A 122 16.46 -5.29 -27.90
CA ARG A 122 17.11 -6.61 -27.90
C ARG A 122 18.17 -6.75 -26.80
N GLU A 123 18.81 -5.65 -26.42
CA GLU A 123 19.95 -5.68 -25.51
C GLU A 123 19.54 -5.69 -24.03
N ARG A 124 18.68 -4.75 -23.63
CA ARG A 124 18.28 -4.51 -22.26
C ARG A 124 16.92 -3.81 -22.15
N ARG A 125 16.01 -4.49 -21.45
CA ARG A 125 14.73 -3.91 -21.05
C ARG A 125 14.88 -3.13 -19.74
N CYS A 126 14.11 -2.06 -19.60
CA CYS A 126 14.02 -1.33 -18.33
C CYS A 126 12.64 -0.77 -18.07
N PHE A 127 12.40 -0.44 -16.80
CA PHE A 127 11.48 0.64 -16.45
C PHE A 127 12.27 1.70 -15.68
N MET A 128 11.96 2.95 -15.98
CA MET A 128 12.71 4.10 -15.47
C MET A 128 11.73 5.21 -15.06
N PRO A 129 11.14 5.11 -13.86
CA PRO A 129 10.38 6.19 -13.25
C PRO A 129 11.27 7.42 -12.96
N ALA A 130 10.74 8.60 -13.26
CA ALA A 130 11.26 9.87 -12.81
C ALA A 130 11.02 10.04 -11.30
N VAL A 131 12.05 10.48 -10.60
CA VAL A 131 12.07 10.69 -9.15
C VAL A 131 11.66 12.11 -8.82
N ASP A 132 12.27 13.10 -9.48
CA ASP A 132 12.02 14.53 -9.29
C ASP A 132 11.13 15.15 -10.40
N GLY A 133 10.78 14.35 -11.41
CA GLY A 133 10.00 14.78 -12.57
C GLY A 133 10.80 15.52 -13.64
N THR A 134 12.11 15.70 -13.49
CA THR A 134 12.93 16.51 -14.42
C THR A 134 14.23 15.82 -14.83
N SER A 135 15.09 15.46 -13.88
CA SER A 135 16.49 15.11 -14.14
C SER A 135 16.94 13.84 -13.44
N GLU A 136 16.23 13.39 -12.41
CA GLU A 136 16.61 12.23 -11.63
C GLU A 136 15.65 11.06 -11.88
N PHE A 137 16.21 9.88 -12.08
CA PHE A 137 15.49 8.68 -12.51
C PHE A 137 15.92 7.47 -11.69
N ALA A 138 14.97 6.61 -11.32
CA ALA A 138 15.25 5.29 -10.79
C ALA A 138 15.14 4.29 -11.93
N PHE A 139 16.28 3.88 -12.47
CA PHE A 139 16.38 2.90 -13.55
C PHE A 139 16.40 1.49 -12.98
N HIS A 140 15.57 0.60 -13.52
CA HIS A 140 15.53 -0.80 -13.12
C HIS A 140 15.64 -1.71 -14.34
N THR A 141 16.57 -2.66 -14.28
CA THR A 141 16.77 -3.69 -15.30
C THR A 141 16.93 -5.06 -14.66
N GLN A 142 16.60 -6.12 -15.38
CA GLN A 142 16.98 -7.48 -14.97
C GLN A 142 18.46 -7.73 -15.31
N LEU A 143 19.17 -8.41 -14.41
CA LEU A 143 20.53 -8.92 -14.66
C LEU A 143 20.45 -10.22 -15.47
N LYS A 144 21.29 -10.32 -16.51
CA LYS A 144 21.49 -11.56 -17.26
C LYS A 144 22.25 -12.58 -16.41
N ASN A 145 22.16 -13.87 -16.76
CA ASN A 145 22.79 -14.95 -15.98
C ASN A 145 24.31 -14.78 -15.80
N HIS A 146 24.99 -14.19 -16.77
CA HIS A 146 26.44 -13.94 -16.72
C HIS A 146 26.83 -12.64 -16.01
N GLU A 147 25.86 -11.80 -15.61
CA GLU A 147 26.13 -10.53 -14.95
C GLU A 147 26.21 -10.73 -13.43
N ASP A 148 27.37 -10.44 -12.85
CA ASP A 148 27.59 -10.40 -11.40
C ASP A 148 27.49 -8.95 -10.91
N GLU A 149 26.51 -8.69 -10.06
CA GLU A 149 26.24 -7.40 -9.43
C GLU A 149 27.46 -6.80 -8.71
N LYS A 150 28.33 -7.63 -8.14
CA LYS A 150 29.54 -7.20 -7.42
C LYS A 150 30.62 -6.66 -8.35
N SER A 151 30.56 -7.03 -9.64
CA SER A 151 31.51 -6.61 -10.66
C SER A 151 31.07 -5.35 -11.41
N ILE A 152 29.82 -4.93 -11.24
CA ILE A 152 29.27 -3.75 -11.92
C ILE A 152 29.90 -2.50 -11.28
N THR A 153 30.64 -1.73 -12.08
CA THR A 153 31.15 -0.41 -11.70
C THR A 153 30.12 0.68 -12.03
N GLU A 154 30.34 1.91 -11.56
CA GLU A 154 29.49 3.06 -11.94
C GLU A 154 29.50 3.29 -13.45
N THR A 155 30.66 3.19 -14.10
CA THR A 155 30.79 3.28 -15.55
C THR A 155 30.00 2.18 -16.27
N SER A 156 30.01 0.94 -15.77
CA SER A 156 29.19 -0.14 -16.33
C SER A 156 27.71 0.09 -16.10
N ALA A 157 27.30 0.58 -14.92
CA ALA A 157 25.92 0.93 -14.63
C ALA A 157 25.40 2.06 -15.54
N ALA A 158 26.19 3.11 -15.76
CA ALA A 158 25.88 4.18 -16.72
C ALA A 158 25.69 3.62 -18.13
N ARG A 159 26.57 2.72 -18.58
CA ARG A 159 26.43 2.02 -19.87
C ARG A 159 25.15 1.17 -19.96
N MET A 160 24.72 0.53 -18.87
CA MET A 160 23.45 -0.21 -18.84
C MET A 160 22.24 0.72 -19.02
N VAL A 161 22.28 1.93 -18.42
CA VAL A 161 21.26 2.95 -18.63
C VAL A 161 21.26 3.40 -20.09
N GLN A 162 22.43 3.75 -20.64
CA GLN A 162 22.60 4.17 -22.04
C GLN A 162 22.09 3.11 -23.04
N ALA A 163 22.40 1.84 -22.82
CA ALA A 163 21.92 0.72 -23.65
C ALA A 163 20.40 0.58 -23.65
N ALA A 164 19.73 0.97 -22.56
CA ALA A 164 18.27 0.93 -22.50
C ALA A 164 17.63 2.18 -23.15
N ILE A 165 18.20 3.36 -22.97
CA ILE A 165 17.63 4.61 -23.51
C ILE A 165 17.98 4.84 -24.99
N GLY A 166 19.02 4.18 -25.51
CA GLY A 166 19.41 4.23 -26.92
C GLY A 166 20.08 5.53 -27.38
N VAL A 167 20.45 6.40 -26.44
CA VAL A 167 21.11 7.70 -26.72
C VAL A 167 22.35 7.88 -25.84
N PRO A 168 23.44 8.49 -26.36
CA PRO A 168 24.70 8.66 -25.63
C PRO A 168 24.63 9.88 -24.70
N LEU A 169 23.70 9.87 -23.75
CA LEU A 169 23.60 10.92 -22.73
C LEU A 169 24.60 10.68 -21.59
N GLU A 170 25.06 11.76 -20.99
CA GLU A 170 25.81 11.72 -19.74
C GLU A 170 24.90 11.21 -18.61
N VAL A 171 25.38 10.21 -17.88
CA VAL A 171 24.65 9.55 -16.78
C VAL A 171 25.50 9.64 -15.52
N GLU A 172 25.11 10.51 -14.60
CA GLU A 172 25.68 10.55 -13.25
C GLU A 172 24.99 9.49 -12.39
N VAL A 173 25.74 8.51 -11.90
CA VAL A 173 25.20 7.47 -11.02
C VAL A 173 25.26 7.93 -9.57
N LEU A 174 24.09 8.13 -8.95
CA LEU A 174 23.95 8.62 -7.57
C LEU A 174 23.96 7.47 -6.56
N SER A 175 23.32 6.34 -6.90
CA SER A 175 23.35 5.12 -6.10
C SER A 175 22.97 3.90 -6.93
N ARG A 176 23.31 2.70 -6.43
CA ARG A 176 23.05 1.42 -7.09
C ARG A 176 22.72 0.37 -6.06
N ASP A 177 21.76 -0.50 -6.38
CA ASP A 177 21.40 -1.61 -5.51
C ASP A 177 20.84 -2.80 -6.31
N THR A 178 20.74 -3.95 -5.65
CA THR A 178 20.12 -5.16 -6.18
C THR A 178 18.86 -5.49 -5.40
N TRP A 179 17.88 -6.04 -6.09
CA TRP A 179 16.68 -6.57 -5.46
C TRP A 179 16.17 -7.77 -6.23
N THR A 180 15.40 -8.63 -5.57
CA THR A 180 14.82 -9.82 -6.20
C THR A 180 13.36 -9.54 -6.55
N ALA A 181 13.04 -9.61 -7.83
CA ALA A 181 11.67 -9.56 -8.33
C ALA A 181 10.98 -10.93 -8.22
N GLY A 182 9.64 -10.92 -8.29
CA GLY A 182 8.85 -12.14 -8.26
C GLY A 182 8.51 -12.64 -6.85
N HIS A 183 8.66 -11.79 -5.84
CA HIS A 183 8.05 -12.05 -4.54
C HIS A 183 6.55 -11.78 -4.61
N SER A 184 5.80 -12.79 -4.21
CA SER A 184 4.36 -12.73 -3.96
C SER A 184 4.11 -13.41 -2.62
N LEU A 185 4.57 -12.77 -1.55
CA LEU A 185 4.67 -13.39 -0.23
C LEU A 185 3.79 -12.68 0.80
N VAL A 186 3.03 -13.44 1.57
CA VAL A 186 2.20 -12.94 2.68
C VAL A 186 2.41 -13.82 3.91
N ALA A 187 2.57 -13.20 5.07
CA ALA A 187 2.76 -13.90 6.33
C ALA A 187 1.55 -14.81 6.64
N GLU A 188 1.81 -15.99 7.21
CA GLU A 188 0.76 -16.93 7.64
C GLU A 188 -0.21 -16.26 8.64
N HIS A 189 0.34 -15.41 9.51
CA HIS A 189 -0.38 -14.62 10.50
C HIS A 189 0.17 -13.18 10.54
N PHE A 190 -0.67 -12.22 10.92
CA PHE A 190 -0.33 -10.79 11.02
C PHE A 190 -0.02 -10.37 12.45
N GLY A 191 -0.09 -11.29 13.40
CA GLY A 191 0.29 -11.07 14.77
C GLY A 191 -0.03 -12.26 15.66
N LYS A 192 0.40 -12.19 16.91
CA LYS A 192 0.03 -13.13 17.96
C LYS A 192 0.18 -12.43 19.31
N GLY A 193 -0.84 -12.57 20.16
CA GLY A 193 -0.83 -11.96 21.49
C GLY A 193 -0.70 -10.44 21.40
N ARG A 194 0.41 -9.90 21.92
CA ARG A 194 0.67 -8.45 21.97
C ARG A 194 1.57 -7.95 20.84
N VAL A 195 1.88 -8.79 19.86
CA VAL A 195 2.84 -8.49 18.80
C VAL A 195 2.16 -8.59 17.44
N PHE A 196 2.27 -7.52 16.65
CA PHE A 196 1.65 -7.41 15.32
C PHE A 196 2.72 -7.12 14.26
N LEU A 197 2.42 -7.41 13.01
CA LEU A 197 3.28 -7.19 11.85
C LEU A 197 2.56 -6.26 10.86
N GLY A 198 3.29 -5.33 10.24
CA GLY A 198 2.74 -4.43 9.22
C GLY A 198 3.75 -4.12 8.12
N GLY A 199 3.24 -3.74 6.95
CA GLY A 199 4.07 -3.43 5.78
C GLY A 199 4.91 -4.62 5.35
N ASP A 200 6.14 -4.36 4.92
CA ASP A 200 7.04 -5.38 4.39
C ASP A 200 7.33 -6.53 5.36
N ALA A 201 7.15 -6.35 6.68
CA ALA A 201 7.26 -7.45 7.64
C ALA A 201 6.16 -8.50 7.48
N ALA A 202 4.98 -8.10 6.99
CA ALA A 202 3.79 -8.92 6.82
C ALA A 202 3.57 -9.37 5.36
N HIS A 203 3.98 -8.60 4.36
CA HIS A 203 3.77 -8.93 2.94
C HIS A 203 4.85 -8.34 2.04
N LEU A 204 5.23 -9.05 0.98
CA LEU A 204 6.24 -8.61 0.01
C LEU A 204 5.67 -8.69 -1.40
N PHE A 205 5.72 -7.54 -2.08
CA PHE A 205 5.20 -7.36 -3.42
C PHE A 205 6.31 -7.36 -4.46
N THR A 206 5.97 -7.82 -5.66
CA THR A 206 6.63 -7.32 -6.87
C THR A 206 6.17 -5.89 -7.10
N PRO A 207 7.05 -4.92 -7.46
CA PRO A 207 6.74 -3.48 -7.39
C PRO A 207 5.69 -2.99 -8.41
N THR A 208 5.25 -3.87 -9.31
CA THR A 208 4.23 -3.59 -10.32
C THR A 208 2.89 -3.21 -9.68
N GLY A 209 2.26 -2.16 -10.20
CA GLY A 209 1.05 -1.54 -9.67
C GLY A 209 1.25 -0.61 -8.46
N GLY A 210 2.47 -0.51 -7.90
CA GLY A 210 2.76 0.42 -6.79
C GLY A 210 1.97 0.13 -5.50
N LEU A 211 1.62 -1.12 -5.25
CA LEU A 211 0.67 -1.51 -4.20
C LEU A 211 1.30 -1.60 -2.80
N GLY A 212 2.61 -1.81 -2.70
CA GLY A 212 3.25 -2.14 -1.43
C GLY A 212 3.16 -1.05 -0.37
N TYR A 213 3.65 0.15 -0.70
CA TYR A 213 3.63 1.28 0.24
C TYR A 213 2.20 1.65 0.67
N ASN A 214 1.24 1.65 -0.26
CA ASN A 214 -0.16 1.93 0.03
C ASN A 214 -0.75 0.88 0.98
N THR A 215 -0.49 -0.41 0.74
CA THR A 215 -0.95 -1.50 1.62
C THR A 215 -0.33 -1.37 3.03
N ALA A 216 0.94 -0.97 3.12
CA ALA A 216 1.61 -0.74 4.40
C ALA A 216 1.02 0.45 5.19
N VAL A 217 0.67 1.54 4.51
CA VAL A 217 -0.03 2.68 5.14
C VAL A 217 -1.39 2.25 5.65
N GLU A 218 -2.15 1.49 4.86
CA GLU A 218 -3.45 0.97 5.29
C GLU A 218 -3.36 0.03 6.50
N ASP A 219 -2.30 -0.79 6.60
CA ASP A 219 -2.06 -1.61 7.79
C ASP A 219 -1.90 -0.75 9.04
N ALA A 220 -1.10 0.32 8.95
CA ALA A 220 -0.86 1.25 10.04
C ALA A 220 -2.15 1.99 10.45
N VAL A 221 -2.93 2.45 9.48
CA VAL A 221 -4.22 3.11 9.72
C VAL A 221 -5.21 2.15 10.39
N ASN A 222 -5.32 0.91 9.89
CA ASN A 222 -6.24 -0.09 10.43
C ASN A 222 -5.88 -0.55 11.84
N LEU A 223 -4.59 -0.80 12.11
CA LEU A 223 -4.15 -1.25 13.43
C LEU A 223 -4.11 -0.10 14.45
N GLY A 224 -3.74 1.11 14.01
CA GLY A 224 -3.51 2.27 14.88
C GLY A 224 -4.74 2.65 15.71
N TRP A 225 -5.92 2.75 15.09
CA TRP A 225 -7.14 3.10 15.81
C TRP A 225 -7.59 1.99 16.77
N LYS A 226 -7.40 0.72 16.39
CA LYS A 226 -7.75 -0.44 17.24
C LYS A 226 -6.88 -0.50 18.48
N LEU A 227 -5.57 -0.30 18.33
CA LEU A 227 -4.64 -0.19 19.45
C LEU A 227 -5.03 0.98 20.37
N ALA A 228 -5.35 2.14 19.80
CA ALA A 228 -5.79 3.30 20.58
C ALA A 228 -7.07 2.98 21.38
N ALA A 229 -8.07 2.37 20.75
CA ALA A 229 -9.32 2.00 21.40
C ALA A 229 -9.12 1.00 22.56
N VAL A 230 -8.26 -0.01 22.39
CA VAL A 230 -7.95 -0.98 23.45
C VAL A 230 -7.14 -0.34 24.58
N LEU A 231 -6.13 0.47 24.26
CA LEU A 231 -5.29 1.14 25.26
C LEU A 231 -6.05 2.19 26.08
N LYS A 232 -7.06 2.83 25.49
CA LYS A 232 -8.00 3.74 26.18
C LYS A 232 -9.07 2.99 26.99
N GLY A 233 -9.12 1.66 26.93
CA GLY A 233 -10.16 0.84 27.59
C GLY A 233 -11.54 0.95 26.95
N GLN A 234 -11.64 1.47 25.73
CA GLN A 234 -12.91 1.63 25.00
C GLN A 234 -13.32 0.35 24.27
N ALA A 235 -12.33 -0.44 23.84
CA ALA A 235 -12.52 -1.71 23.15
C ALA A 235 -11.97 -2.90 23.94
N SER A 236 -12.57 -4.07 23.71
CA SER A 236 -12.01 -5.35 24.14
C SER A 236 -10.73 -5.66 23.34
N PRO A 237 -9.72 -6.32 23.93
CA PRO A 237 -8.56 -6.82 23.19
C PRO A 237 -8.92 -7.70 21.97
N ARG A 238 -10.10 -8.34 21.97
CA ARG A 238 -10.63 -9.11 20.83
C ARG A 238 -10.78 -8.27 19.56
N LEU A 239 -10.95 -6.94 19.67
CA LEU A 239 -10.96 -6.05 18.51
C LEU A 239 -9.68 -6.19 17.67
N LEU A 240 -8.54 -6.47 18.29
CA LEU A 240 -7.27 -6.62 17.58
C LEU A 240 -7.21 -7.87 16.70
N GLU A 241 -8.04 -8.88 16.97
CA GLU A 241 -8.16 -10.08 16.11
C GLU A 241 -8.70 -9.72 14.72
N SER A 242 -9.49 -8.64 14.62
CA SER A 242 -9.97 -8.12 13.33
C SER A 242 -8.84 -7.59 12.44
N TYR A 243 -7.65 -7.27 12.97
CA TYR A 243 -6.54 -6.78 12.15
C TYR A 243 -6.11 -7.80 11.10
N GLU A 244 -5.88 -9.06 11.51
CA GLU A 244 -5.53 -10.12 10.57
C GLU A 244 -6.70 -10.45 9.64
N ALA A 245 -7.91 -10.58 10.19
CA ALA A 245 -9.11 -10.89 9.42
C ALA A 245 -9.38 -9.88 8.30
N GLU A 246 -8.99 -8.62 8.49
CA GLU A 246 -9.19 -7.54 7.52
C GLU A 246 -8.02 -7.35 6.57
N ARG A 247 -6.78 -7.32 7.10
CA ARG A 247 -5.60 -6.91 6.33
C ARG A 247 -4.94 -8.05 5.57
N ARG A 248 -4.95 -9.27 6.10
CA ARG A 248 -4.32 -10.41 5.44
C ARG A 248 -5.00 -10.78 4.10
N PRO A 249 -6.35 -10.83 4.00
CA PRO A 249 -7.01 -11.04 2.71
C PRO A 249 -6.66 -9.97 1.67
N LEU A 250 -6.58 -8.69 2.08
CA LEU A 250 -6.19 -7.63 1.15
C LEU A 250 -4.72 -7.69 0.74
N ALA A 251 -3.82 -8.12 1.62
CA ALA A 251 -2.44 -8.39 1.23
C ALA A 251 -2.35 -9.52 0.19
N LEU A 252 -3.10 -10.61 0.36
CA LEU A 252 -3.16 -11.70 -0.63
C LEU A 252 -3.71 -11.22 -1.98
N ARG A 253 -4.82 -10.47 -1.95
CA ARG A 253 -5.46 -9.86 -3.11
C ARG A 253 -4.50 -8.94 -3.87
N ASN A 254 -3.89 -7.97 -3.17
CA ASN A 254 -3.01 -6.98 -3.78
C ASN A 254 -1.75 -7.64 -4.35
N THR A 255 -1.20 -8.62 -3.65
CA THR A 255 -0.05 -9.40 -4.13
C THR A 255 -0.40 -10.18 -5.41
N ALA A 256 -1.59 -10.79 -5.49
CA ALA A 256 -2.05 -11.47 -6.70
C ALA A 256 -2.17 -10.51 -7.90
N TYR A 257 -2.66 -9.28 -7.68
CA TYR A 257 -2.73 -8.26 -8.73
C TYR A 257 -1.33 -7.81 -9.19
N ALA A 258 -0.43 -7.51 -8.26
CA ALA A 258 0.96 -7.17 -8.57
C ALA A 258 1.63 -8.26 -9.43
N LYS A 259 1.43 -9.54 -9.07
CA LYS A 259 1.92 -10.68 -9.86
C LYS A 259 1.40 -10.65 -11.31
N ARG A 260 0.10 -10.44 -11.52
CA ARG A 260 -0.48 -10.39 -12.88
C ARG A 260 0.11 -9.27 -13.74
N PHE A 261 0.37 -8.11 -13.15
CA PHE A 261 1.04 -7.02 -13.87
C PHE A 261 2.48 -7.39 -14.24
N ALA A 262 3.21 -8.02 -13.31
CA ALA A 262 4.57 -8.52 -13.58
C ALA A 262 4.59 -9.59 -14.68
N ASP A 263 3.61 -10.51 -14.69
CA ASP A 263 3.46 -11.51 -15.74
C ASP A 263 3.21 -10.85 -17.11
N SER A 264 2.32 -9.86 -17.17
CA SER A 264 2.01 -9.15 -18.42
C SER A 264 3.24 -8.45 -19.02
N LEU A 265 4.08 -7.79 -18.22
CA LEU A 265 5.33 -7.24 -18.75
C LEU A 265 6.37 -8.32 -19.02
N GLY A 266 6.60 -9.20 -18.05
CA GLY A 266 7.71 -10.13 -18.03
C GLY A 266 7.65 -11.21 -19.09
N LEU A 267 6.44 -11.63 -19.49
CA LEU A 267 6.21 -12.71 -20.44
C LEU A 267 6.03 -12.23 -21.89
N TYR A 268 6.07 -10.92 -22.15
CA TYR A 268 6.04 -10.38 -23.51
C TYR A 268 7.48 -10.20 -24.03
N PRO A 269 7.95 -11.04 -24.97
CA PRO A 269 9.31 -10.95 -25.49
C PRO A 269 9.45 -9.90 -26.60
N PRO A 270 10.61 -9.24 -26.72
CA PRO A 270 10.88 -8.39 -27.88
C PRO A 270 10.94 -9.22 -29.15
N ALA A 271 10.18 -8.79 -30.16
CA ALA A 271 10.29 -9.37 -31.48
C ALA A 271 11.74 -9.20 -31.99
N PRO A 272 12.31 -10.21 -32.68
CA PRO A 272 13.65 -10.08 -33.22
C PRO A 272 13.80 -8.79 -33.99
N GLU A 273 12.92 -8.47 -34.95
CA GLU A 273 13.02 -7.30 -35.82
C GLU A 273 12.73 -5.92 -35.19
N ILE A 274 12.50 -5.82 -33.87
CA ILE A 274 11.94 -4.61 -33.23
C ILE A 274 12.80 -3.34 -33.40
N GLU A 275 14.11 -3.49 -33.53
CA GLU A 275 15.07 -2.39 -33.73
C GLU A 275 15.44 -2.17 -35.21
N ASP A 276 14.92 -2.98 -36.12
CA ASP A 276 15.26 -2.85 -37.54
C ASP A 276 14.52 -1.66 -38.16
N ASP A 277 15.23 -0.85 -38.95
CA ASP A 277 14.64 0.24 -39.74
C ASP A 277 14.06 -0.32 -41.04
N THR A 278 13.02 -1.14 -40.89
CA THR A 278 12.33 -1.83 -41.98
C THR A 278 10.82 -1.82 -41.75
N PRO A 279 10.00 -2.08 -42.78
CA PRO A 279 8.55 -2.24 -42.61
C PRO A 279 8.16 -3.33 -41.59
N HIS A 280 8.98 -4.38 -41.46
CA HIS A 280 8.79 -5.44 -40.46
C HIS A 280 9.07 -4.93 -39.04
N GLY A 281 10.15 -4.18 -38.84
CA GLY A 281 10.46 -3.55 -37.55
C GLY A 281 9.42 -2.51 -37.14
N ASP A 282 8.92 -1.72 -38.08
CA ASP A 282 7.79 -0.81 -37.85
C ASP A 282 6.54 -1.55 -37.38
N ALA A 283 6.21 -2.67 -38.01
CA ALA A 283 5.08 -3.50 -37.61
C ALA A 283 5.28 -4.10 -36.21
N ALA A 284 6.50 -4.54 -35.88
CA ALA A 284 6.84 -5.04 -34.55
C ALA A 284 6.70 -3.96 -33.47
N ARG A 285 7.21 -2.74 -33.73
CA ARG A 285 7.05 -1.60 -32.82
C ARG A 285 5.59 -1.22 -32.61
N ARG A 286 4.75 -1.24 -33.66
CA ARG A 286 3.30 -1.00 -33.53
C ARG A 286 2.62 -2.04 -32.63
N ARG A 287 2.86 -3.34 -32.86
CA ARG A 287 2.30 -4.43 -32.02
C ARG A 287 2.74 -4.30 -30.56
N ALA A 288 4.03 -4.04 -30.32
CA ALA A 288 4.55 -3.82 -28.97
C ALA A 288 3.94 -2.57 -28.32
N GLY A 289 3.80 -1.48 -29.07
CA GLY A 289 3.16 -0.25 -28.59
C GLY A 289 1.70 -0.47 -28.19
N GLU A 290 0.91 -1.17 -29.00
CA GLU A 290 -0.49 -1.53 -28.68
C GLU A 290 -0.58 -2.38 -27.40
N TYR A 291 0.27 -3.40 -27.29
CA TYR A 291 0.34 -4.26 -26.11
C TYR A 291 0.74 -3.49 -24.85
N LEU A 292 1.83 -2.73 -24.90
CA LEU A 292 2.35 -1.97 -23.75
C LEU A 292 1.41 -0.83 -23.35
N ALA A 293 0.71 -0.21 -24.29
CA ALA A 293 -0.32 0.79 -23.99
C ALA A 293 -1.54 0.15 -23.29
N ALA A 294 -1.96 -1.05 -23.70
CA ALA A 294 -3.01 -1.80 -23.02
C ALA A 294 -2.57 -2.22 -21.60
N HIS A 295 -1.34 -2.73 -21.46
CA HIS A 295 -0.72 -3.04 -20.18
C HIS A 295 -0.68 -1.82 -19.25
N GLY A 296 -0.16 -0.69 -19.71
CA GLY A 296 -0.05 0.52 -18.90
C GLY A 296 -1.41 1.05 -18.44
N ARG A 297 -2.46 0.95 -19.27
CA ARG A 297 -3.84 1.25 -18.83
C ARG A 297 -4.32 0.28 -17.74
N ALA A 298 -4.03 -1.01 -17.89
CA ALA A 298 -4.42 -2.03 -16.94
C ALA A 298 -3.70 -1.91 -15.58
N GLU A 299 -2.42 -1.52 -15.57
CA GLU A 299 -1.60 -1.38 -14.36
C GLU A 299 -1.84 -0.04 -13.63
N PHE A 300 -1.88 1.08 -14.36
CA PHE A 300 -1.87 2.41 -13.74
C PHE A 300 -3.26 3.03 -13.53
N ASN A 301 -4.32 2.47 -14.12
CA ASN A 301 -5.70 2.91 -13.89
C ASN A 301 -6.48 1.82 -13.15
N ILE A 302 -6.20 1.65 -11.86
CA ILE A 302 -6.69 0.54 -11.03
C ILE A 302 -7.60 0.98 -9.86
N PRO A 303 -8.63 1.81 -10.08
CA PRO A 303 -9.47 2.32 -8.98
C PRO A 303 -10.18 1.19 -8.21
N GLY A 304 -10.47 0.06 -8.85
CA GLY A 304 -11.05 -1.10 -8.16
C GLY A 304 -10.07 -1.73 -7.17
N VAL A 305 -8.78 -1.79 -7.51
CA VAL A 305 -7.74 -2.19 -6.56
C VAL A 305 -7.62 -1.19 -5.41
N THR A 306 -7.55 0.11 -5.74
CA THR A 306 -7.32 1.19 -4.78
C THR A 306 -8.48 1.40 -3.80
N PHE A 307 -9.72 1.34 -4.26
CA PHE A 307 -10.90 1.71 -3.46
C PHE A 307 -11.83 0.54 -3.15
N GLY A 308 -11.68 -0.59 -3.86
CA GLY A 308 -12.54 -1.76 -3.73
C GLY A 308 -12.11 -2.76 -2.66
N GLY A 309 -11.14 -2.42 -1.80
CA GLY A 309 -10.79 -3.27 -0.65
C GLY A 309 -11.98 -3.42 0.30
N ARG A 310 -12.19 -4.66 0.80
CA ARG A 310 -13.32 -5.00 1.66
C ARG A 310 -12.91 -5.84 2.86
N TYR A 311 -13.62 -5.65 3.96
CA TYR A 311 -13.45 -6.33 5.25
C TYR A 311 -14.57 -7.33 5.55
N ASP A 312 -14.98 -8.06 4.51
CA ASP A 312 -16.07 -9.03 4.59
C ASP A 312 -15.75 -10.14 5.61
N GLY A 313 -16.72 -10.44 6.48
CA GLY A 313 -16.55 -11.43 7.56
C GLY A 313 -15.76 -10.95 8.77
N SER A 314 -15.29 -9.69 8.80
CA SER A 314 -14.62 -9.14 9.98
C SER A 314 -15.55 -9.08 11.19
N PRO A 315 -15.08 -9.43 12.42
CA PRO A 315 -15.86 -9.24 13.64
C PRO A 315 -16.08 -7.75 13.99
N ALA A 316 -15.31 -6.84 13.39
CA ALA A 316 -15.44 -5.39 13.53
C ALA A 316 -16.26 -4.75 12.40
N VAL A 317 -17.16 -5.54 11.78
CA VAL A 317 -18.15 -5.12 10.78
C VAL A 317 -19.48 -5.86 11.07
N VAL A 318 -20.60 -5.16 10.98
CA VAL A 318 -21.94 -5.75 11.05
C VAL A 318 -22.53 -5.79 9.65
N ALA A 319 -22.55 -6.97 9.05
CA ALA A 319 -23.20 -7.20 7.77
C ALA A 319 -24.72 -6.97 7.85
N ASP A 320 -25.29 -6.41 6.79
CA ASP A 320 -26.73 -6.14 6.64
C ASP A 320 -27.43 -7.19 5.73
N GLY A 321 -26.69 -8.21 5.28
CA GLY A 321 -27.16 -9.25 4.37
C GLY A 321 -27.17 -8.86 2.89
N THR A 322 -26.71 -7.66 2.54
CA THR A 322 -26.59 -7.23 1.14
C THR A 322 -25.27 -7.71 0.52
N GLU A 323 -25.27 -7.88 -0.80
CA GLU A 323 -24.07 -8.24 -1.56
C GLU A 323 -23.38 -6.97 -2.10
N PRO A 324 -22.04 -6.89 -2.02
CA PRO A 324 -21.30 -5.79 -2.62
C PRO A 324 -21.24 -5.93 -4.15
N PRO A 325 -20.98 -4.82 -4.88
CA PRO A 325 -20.76 -4.89 -6.32
C PRO A 325 -19.59 -5.83 -6.69
N PRO A 326 -19.62 -6.47 -7.87
CA PRO A 326 -18.54 -7.31 -8.34
C PRO A 326 -17.20 -6.58 -8.39
N GLU A 327 -16.15 -7.27 -7.95
CA GLU A 327 -14.81 -6.71 -7.95
C GLU A 327 -14.15 -6.80 -9.34
N THR A 328 -13.53 -5.70 -9.76
CA THR A 328 -12.61 -5.67 -10.90
C THR A 328 -11.37 -4.85 -10.55
N MET A 329 -10.27 -5.00 -11.29
CA MET A 329 -9.08 -4.16 -11.05
C MET A 329 -9.30 -2.69 -11.43
N ASN A 330 -9.89 -2.46 -12.61
CA ASN A 330 -9.88 -1.16 -13.29
C ASN A 330 -11.17 -0.36 -13.13
N THR A 331 -12.22 -0.94 -12.51
CA THR A 331 -13.50 -0.27 -12.25
C THR A 331 -13.81 -0.33 -10.76
N TYR A 332 -14.17 0.82 -10.19
CA TYR A 332 -14.72 0.92 -8.84
C TYR A 332 -16.17 1.38 -8.93
N LEU A 333 -17.08 0.60 -8.34
CA LEU A 333 -18.47 0.97 -8.17
C LEU A 333 -18.68 1.34 -6.70
N PRO A 334 -18.96 2.63 -6.39
CA PRO A 334 -19.21 3.06 -5.02
C PRO A 334 -20.39 2.30 -4.39
N SER A 335 -20.19 1.82 -3.17
CA SER A 335 -21.24 1.15 -2.39
C SER A 335 -20.96 1.32 -0.90
N ALA A 336 -22.00 1.56 -0.12
CA ALA A 336 -21.92 1.57 1.34
C ALA A 336 -22.22 0.21 1.98
N CYS A 337 -22.15 -0.89 1.21
CA CYS A 337 -22.22 -2.24 1.77
C CYS A 337 -21.16 -2.38 2.89
N PRO A 338 -21.55 -2.75 4.13
CA PRO A 338 -20.64 -2.83 5.27
C PRO A 338 -19.35 -3.60 4.97
N GLY A 339 -18.23 -3.13 5.51
CA GLY A 339 -16.89 -3.63 5.23
C GLY A 339 -16.19 -2.93 4.05
N GLY A 340 -16.91 -2.11 3.27
CA GLY A 340 -16.33 -1.31 2.19
C GLY A 340 -16.01 0.14 2.59
N ARG A 341 -15.29 0.82 1.70
CA ARG A 341 -15.04 2.26 1.78
C ARG A 341 -16.35 3.04 1.57
N PRO A 342 -16.71 4.03 2.42
CA PRO A 342 -17.87 4.89 2.21
C PRO A 342 -17.84 5.56 0.82
N PRO A 343 -18.96 5.61 0.09
CA PRO A 343 -19.01 6.36 -1.16
C PRO A 343 -18.63 7.84 -0.99
N HIS A 344 -17.76 8.35 -1.86
CA HIS A 344 -17.44 9.78 -1.89
C HIS A 344 -18.58 10.58 -2.53
N LEU A 345 -18.89 11.74 -1.96
CA LEU A 345 -19.82 12.72 -2.53
C LEU A 345 -19.21 14.12 -2.43
N TRP A 346 -19.42 14.93 -3.47
CA TRP A 346 -19.18 16.36 -3.41
C TRP A 346 -20.35 17.04 -2.73
N LEU A 347 -20.06 17.83 -1.71
CA LEU A 347 -21.03 18.68 -1.02
C LEU A 347 -21.02 20.08 -1.62
N ALA A 348 -21.88 20.96 -1.09
CA ALA A 348 -21.87 22.36 -1.44
C ALA A 348 -20.46 22.98 -1.29
N GLU A 349 -20.19 24.00 -2.10
CA GLU A 349 -18.91 24.74 -2.09
C GLU A 349 -17.68 23.88 -2.42
N GLY A 350 -17.87 22.70 -3.03
CA GLY A 350 -16.78 21.82 -3.44
C GLY A 350 -16.11 21.09 -2.27
N ARG A 351 -16.77 21.00 -1.11
CA ARG A 351 -16.25 20.25 0.03
C ARG A 351 -16.44 18.74 -0.16
N SER A 352 -15.46 17.93 0.18
CA SER A 352 -15.61 16.47 0.19
C SER A 352 -16.39 16.00 1.41
N LEU A 353 -17.25 14.99 1.24
CA LEU A 353 -17.90 14.32 2.37
C LEU A 353 -16.87 13.76 3.38
N TYR A 354 -15.70 13.34 2.91
CA TYR A 354 -14.63 12.84 3.79
C TYR A 354 -14.12 13.90 4.77
N ASP A 355 -14.15 15.18 4.39
CA ASP A 355 -13.76 16.30 5.25
C ASP A 355 -14.79 16.56 6.36
N CYS A 356 -15.96 15.92 6.29
CA CYS A 356 -16.99 16.00 7.31
C CYS A 356 -16.86 14.89 8.37
N PHE A 357 -16.13 13.80 8.09
CA PHE A 357 -15.98 12.71 9.04
C PHE A 357 -15.25 13.14 10.31
N GLY A 358 -15.50 12.41 11.39
CA GLY A 358 -14.76 12.51 12.64
C GLY A 358 -13.38 11.89 12.50
N PHE A 359 -12.48 12.23 13.42
CA PHE A 359 -11.19 11.56 13.55
C PHE A 359 -11.37 10.13 14.08
N ASP A 360 -12.25 9.97 15.08
CA ASP A 360 -12.69 8.67 15.59
C ASP A 360 -13.95 8.20 14.82
N TRP A 361 -15.07 7.94 15.47
CA TRP A 361 -16.26 7.40 14.81
C TRP A 361 -17.11 8.49 14.18
N THR A 362 -17.80 8.14 13.09
CA THR A 362 -18.80 9.02 12.47
C THR A 362 -20.13 8.29 12.32
N LEU A 363 -21.21 8.91 12.77
CA LEU A 363 -22.57 8.53 12.39
C LEU A 363 -23.07 9.51 11.32
N LEU A 364 -23.13 9.04 10.07
CA LEU A 364 -23.71 9.78 8.96
C LEU A 364 -25.22 9.54 8.93
N ARG A 365 -26.01 10.61 9.04
CA ARG A 365 -27.48 10.59 9.00
C ARG A 365 -27.96 11.16 7.67
N LEU A 366 -28.69 10.35 6.93
CA LEU A 366 -29.17 10.65 5.58
C LEU A 366 -30.67 10.95 5.50
N ALA A 367 -31.43 10.53 6.53
CA ALA A 367 -32.84 10.90 6.70
C ALA A 367 -33.12 11.49 8.09
N SER A 368 -34.31 12.09 8.23
CA SER A 368 -34.76 12.65 9.51
C SER A 368 -35.18 11.51 10.45
N HIS A 369 -34.32 11.19 11.43
CA HIS A 369 -34.68 10.29 12.54
C HIS A 369 -35.34 11.07 13.67
N GLY A 370 -36.40 10.48 14.25
CA GLY A 370 -37.05 10.99 15.44
C GLY A 370 -36.18 10.80 16.69
N GLU A 371 -36.03 11.89 17.45
CA GLU A 371 -35.37 12.05 18.77
C GLU A 371 -33.88 11.72 18.93
N GLU A 372 -33.32 12.38 19.95
CA GLU A 372 -31.91 12.50 20.32
C GLU A 372 -31.22 11.14 20.47
N LEU A 373 -30.29 10.84 19.56
CA LEU A 373 -29.19 9.94 19.88
C LEU A 373 -28.44 10.57 21.07
N LYS A 374 -28.81 10.15 22.28
CA LYS A 374 -28.08 10.49 23.51
C LYS A 374 -26.60 10.26 23.22
N ARG A 375 -25.76 11.22 23.62
CA ARG A 375 -24.30 11.08 23.50
C ARG A 375 -23.92 9.71 24.07
N LEU A 376 -23.44 8.85 23.20
CA LEU A 376 -22.83 7.58 23.58
C LEU A 376 -21.59 7.93 24.40
N THR A 377 -21.61 7.65 25.70
CA THR A 377 -20.62 8.19 26.64
C THR A 377 -19.27 7.49 26.57
N SER A 378 -19.16 6.35 25.87
CA SER A 378 -17.97 5.50 25.85
C SER A 378 -17.02 5.72 24.67
N ILE A 379 -17.46 6.42 23.61
CA ILE A 379 -16.65 6.69 22.41
C ILE A 379 -16.83 8.13 21.92
N ASP A 380 -15.82 8.65 21.23
CA ASP A 380 -15.98 9.89 20.47
C ASP A 380 -16.69 9.58 19.15
N LEU A 381 -17.95 10.02 19.05
CA LEU A 381 -18.81 9.83 17.90
C LEU A 381 -19.24 11.20 17.35
N LYS A 382 -18.74 11.53 16.17
CA LYS A 382 -19.20 12.70 15.43
C LYS A 382 -20.49 12.38 14.68
N ILE A 383 -21.53 13.17 14.89
CA ILE A 383 -22.77 13.08 14.11
C ILE A 383 -22.65 14.03 12.91
N VAL A 384 -22.88 13.50 11.71
CA VAL A 384 -22.90 14.28 10.47
C VAL A 384 -24.29 14.16 9.86
N ASP A 385 -25.03 15.27 9.87
CA ASP A 385 -26.34 15.38 9.22
C ASP A 385 -26.15 15.79 7.76
N LEU A 386 -26.48 14.87 6.84
CA LEU A 386 -26.50 15.11 5.41
C LEU A 386 -27.85 14.66 4.83
N LYS A 387 -28.85 15.54 4.95
CA LYS A 387 -30.18 15.28 4.39
C LYS A 387 -30.12 15.43 2.87
N SER A 388 -29.92 14.32 2.17
CA SER A 388 -29.85 14.25 0.71
C SER A 388 -30.39 12.91 0.23
N GLU A 389 -31.39 12.94 -0.65
CA GLU A 389 -31.98 11.75 -1.26
C GLU A 389 -30.94 11.03 -2.14
N GLU A 390 -30.14 11.79 -2.91
CA GLU A 390 -29.03 11.24 -3.69
C GLU A 390 -28.00 10.52 -2.80
N ALA A 391 -27.62 11.13 -1.68
CA ALA A 391 -26.69 10.50 -0.74
C ALA A 391 -27.31 9.23 -0.13
N ARG A 392 -28.59 9.29 0.23
CA ARG A 392 -29.35 8.16 0.77
C ARG A 392 -29.44 7.01 -0.22
N ASP A 393 -29.64 7.27 -1.50
CA ASP A 393 -29.72 6.25 -2.55
C ASP A 393 -28.38 5.53 -2.73
N VAL A 394 -27.28 6.28 -2.77
CA VAL A 394 -25.92 5.72 -2.90
C VAL A 394 -25.53 4.91 -1.66
N TYR A 395 -25.89 5.37 -0.48
CA TYR A 395 -25.58 4.67 0.77
C TYR A 395 -26.60 3.57 1.13
N GLY A 396 -27.79 3.57 0.53
CA GLY A 396 -28.82 2.55 0.69
C GLY A 396 -29.44 2.44 2.09
N ALA A 397 -29.29 3.45 2.94
CA ALA A 397 -29.80 3.44 4.31
C ALA A 397 -29.96 4.86 4.88
N ASP A 398 -30.78 5.01 5.93
CA ASP A 398 -31.00 6.30 6.59
C ASP A 398 -29.88 6.71 7.56
N ALA A 399 -29.11 5.76 8.06
CA ALA A 399 -28.00 5.97 8.98
C ALA A 399 -26.84 5.01 8.67
N VAL A 400 -25.61 5.51 8.78
CA VAL A 400 -24.39 4.78 8.43
C VAL A 400 -23.33 5.06 9.48
N LEU A 401 -22.77 4.02 10.07
CA LEU A 401 -21.68 4.10 11.04
C LEU A 401 -20.35 3.86 10.33
N ILE A 402 -19.46 4.84 10.41
CA ILE A 402 -18.15 4.85 9.75
C ILE A 402 -17.06 4.83 10.84
N ARG A 403 -16.11 3.91 10.67
CA ARG A 403 -14.97 3.71 11.56
C ARG A 403 -13.92 4.83 11.45
N PRO A 404 -13.01 4.93 12.44
CA PRO A 404 -11.85 5.82 12.37
C PRO A 404 -10.94 5.60 11.15
N ASP A 405 -10.89 4.38 10.60
CA ASP A 405 -10.16 4.06 9.37
C ASP A 405 -10.99 4.26 8.09
N GLN A 406 -12.11 4.97 8.18
CA GLN A 406 -12.98 5.32 7.05
C GLN A 406 -13.55 4.09 6.33
N ILE A 407 -14.04 3.12 7.10
CA ILE A 407 -14.76 1.94 6.61
C ILE A 407 -16.20 1.97 7.13
N VAL A 408 -17.17 1.62 6.29
CA VAL A 408 -18.55 1.44 6.74
C VAL A 408 -18.62 0.21 7.64
N ALA A 409 -18.83 0.40 8.93
CA ALA A 409 -18.96 -0.70 9.88
C ALA A 409 -20.39 -1.25 9.94
N TRP A 410 -21.38 -0.40 9.69
CA TRP A 410 -22.79 -0.74 9.76
C TRP A 410 -23.61 0.32 9.00
N ARG A 411 -24.79 -0.07 8.51
CA ARG A 411 -25.83 0.86 8.04
C ARG A 411 -27.22 0.31 8.36
N GLY A 412 -28.21 1.18 8.45
CA GLY A 412 -29.60 0.79 8.66
C GLY A 412 -30.58 1.96 8.69
N ASN A 413 -31.87 1.64 8.75
CA ASN A 413 -32.96 2.63 8.76
C ASN A 413 -33.47 2.96 10.17
N ASP A 414 -32.89 2.33 11.19
CA ASP A 414 -33.24 2.54 12.60
C ASP A 414 -31.97 2.47 13.45
N ALA A 415 -31.68 3.57 14.14
CA ALA A 415 -30.49 3.71 14.98
C ALA A 415 -30.74 3.37 16.46
N ARG A 416 -31.93 2.87 16.85
CA ARG A 416 -32.24 2.53 18.25
C ARG A 416 -31.29 1.50 18.87
N ALA A 417 -30.70 0.61 18.06
CA ALA A 417 -29.76 -0.41 18.51
C ALA A 417 -28.28 0.01 18.41
N LEU A 418 -27.98 1.30 18.16
CA LEU A 418 -26.62 1.76 17.89
C LEU A 418 -25.63 1.44 19.02
N GLU A 419 -26.06 1.50 20.29
CA GLU A 419 -25.25 1.09 21.45
C GLU A 419 -24.79 -0.37 21.36
N GLN A 420 -25.72 -1.27 21.05
CA GLN A 420 -25.43 -2.71 20.94
C GLN A 420 -24.55 -3.00 19.73
N ILE A 421 -24.80 -2.31 18.60
CA ILE A 421 -23.97 -2.40 17.39
C ILE A 421 -22.54 -1.95 17.70
N LEU A 422 -22.36 -0.82 18.38
CA LEU A 422 -21.05 -0.32 18.77
C LEU A 422 -20.34 -1.26 19.74
N ALA A 423 -21.03 -1.79 20.74
CA ALA A 423 -20.46 -2.77 21.65
C ALA A 423 -19.88 -3.97 20.88
N LYS A 424 -20.65 -4.54 19.95
CA LYS A 424 -20.21 -5.64 19.09
C LYS A 424 -19.00 -5.25 18.24
N LEU A 425 -19.05 -4.09 17.57
CA LEU A 425 -17.96 -3.58 16.73
C LEU A 425 -16.66 -3.34 17.51
N MET A 426 -16.76 -3.05 18.81
CA MET A 426 -15.64 -2.82 19.73
C MET A 426 -15.17 -4.10 20.44
N GLY A 427 -15.67 -5.28 20.01
CA GLY A 427 -15.29 -6.59 20.54
C GLY A 427 -15.93 -6.95 21.88
N HIS A 428 -16.97 -6.21 22.30
CA HIS A 428 -17.78 -6.52 23.47
C HIS A 428 -19.00 -7.33 23.01
N GLY A 429 -18.91 -8.66 23.11
CA GLY A 429 -19.96 -9.57 22.63
C GLY A 429 -19.52 -11.02 22.62
#